data_AF-A0A1B4FJI7-F1
#
_entry.id   AF-A0A1B4FJI7-F1
#
_cell.length_a   1.000
_cell.length_b   1.000
_cell.length_c   1.000
_cell.angle_alpha   90.00
_cell.angle_beta   90.00
_cell.angle_gamma   90.00
#
_symmetry.space_group_name_H-M   'P 1'
#
loop_
_entity.id
_entity.type
_entity.pdbx_description
1 polymer ?
#
loop_
_entity_poly.entity_id
_entity_poly.type
_entity_poly.pdbx_seq_one_letter_code
_entity_poly.pdbx_strand_id
1 'polypeptide(L)'
;MRTTKSIRIFAARLLPVVALTLTLASCGGDDLTPAAQRWAMPANEMPLGPQGLAQGVSSQSVATGVTYYQIKRGAPSAADFWTVNIGFYATQAATQTDAANLAAAGFTARVDASAGTDLQGNVLGYWLSVGRYAAQADATAAAVQIAQATQNRYKPGTRHTSLAGNPTTGPWIVNVLAIDPSRAGAALSVALPGGNDLGAGGETVSAAQARVNALAGINGGFFTNINPFGAPLPPRSPVGATVVDGRLAAAAIGKRPGLLLARDANGRQRATIVRNLATTITLTDAQGSAIAVQTLNRPILGAVVNCGVQAQTPTREPAQDTVCTNYDDLVMYDALYLRGGASNTLVDAGYQGARYELVVDANGAVVSGHATLGAAPPPNGYVLQGLGASAAWLQAHATPGTRLAVSQRLSANGADLALASGTSLVEAGPTLSVSNLAQSAAQEGFAPTVGGVDAGEGGTANGNWYNGWYVARNGRTAVGVAADGTILLVEIDGRQPALSVGTSIPETAAVMAWLGATSAVNLDGGGSSNMVIGGKTVGHPSDTTGERGVGDTLMLLPS
;
A
#
# COMPACT_ATOMS: atom_id res chain seq x y z
N MET A 1 62.76 -23.25 -83.21
CA MET A 1 61.30 -23.50 -83.32
C MET A 1 60.65 -23.29 -81.97
N ARG A 2 59.53 -22.57 -81.83
CA ARG A 2 59.53 -21.10 -81.71
C ARG A 2 59.55 -20.70 -80.21
N THR A 3 60.45 -19.77 -79.93
CA THR A 3 60.76 -19.01 -78.71
C THR A 3 59.61 -18.06 -78.31
N THR A 4 59.49 -17.47 -77.11
CA THR A 4 60.48 -16.59 -76.45
C THR A 4 60.16 -16.34 -74.95
N LYS A 5 61.24 -16.35 -74.17
CA LYS A 5 61.52 -15.82 -72.81
C LYS A 5 60.94 -14.42 -72.53
N SER A 6 60.84 -13.84 -71.32
CA SER A 6 60.87 -14.18 -69.88
C SER A 6 60.81 -12.82 -69.17
N ILE A 7 60.00 -12.62 -68.11
CA ILE A 7 60.09 -11.44 -67.22
C ILE A 7 60.00 -11.91 -65.76
N ARG A 8 60.88 -11.37 -64.90
CA ARG A 8 61.02 -11.70 -63.47
C ARG A 8 59.99 -10.95 -62.61
N ILE A 9 59.58 -11.62 -61.54
CA ILE A 9 58.56 -11.25 -60.54
C ILE A 9 59.22 -10.49 -59.38
N PHE A 10 58.62 -9.38 -58.94
CA PHE A 10 58.81 -8.80 -57.62
C PHE A 10 57.46 -8.82 -56.88
N ALA A 11 57.43 -9.49 -55.73
CA ALA A 11 56.28 -9.49 -54.82
C ALA A 11 56.47 -8.38 -53.79
N ALA A 12 55.53 -7.44 -53.71
CA ALA A 12 55.46 -6.41 -52.66
C ALA A 12 54.17 -6.58 -51.87
N ARG A 13 54.34 -6.81 -50.55
CA ARG A 13 53.28 -6.94 -49.54
C ARG A 13 52.57 -5.59 -49.35
N LEU A 14 51.24 -5.62 -49.26
CA LEU A 14 50.43 -4.49 -48.79
C LEU A 14 50.69 -4.23 -47.30
N LEU A 15 50.93 -2.96 -46.96
CA LEU A 15 50.86 -2.39 -45.61
C LEU A 15 49.99 -1.12 -45.68
N PRO A 16 49.28 -0.76 -44.60
CA PRO A 16 48.15 0.16 -44.62
C PRO A 16 48.59 1.62 -44.68
N VAL A 17 47.82 2.43 -45.39
CA VAL A 17 47.98 3.89 -45.42
C VAL A 17 47.49 4.46 -44.09
N VAL A 18 48.44 4.98 -43.30
CA VAL A 18 48.19 5.87 -42.18
C VAL A 18 47.97 7.27 -42.76
N ALA A 19 46.77 7.81 -42.61
CA ALA A 19 46.51 9.24 -42.74
C ALA A 19 46.28 9.81 -41.34
N LEU A 20 47.19 10.70 -40.96
CA LEU A 20 47.24 11.40 -39.69
C LEU A 20 46.14 12.47 -39.65
N THR A 21 45.08 12.25 -38.86
CA THR A 21 44.12 13.31 -38.49
C THR A 21 44.31 13.69 -37.03
N LEU A 22 44.56 14.98 -36.82
CA LEU A 22 44.72 15.68 -35.55
C LEU A 22 43.77 15.19 -34.46
N THR A 23 44.34 14.86 -33.30
CA THR A 23 43.62 14.75 -32.03
C THR A 23 43.11 16.12 -31.59
N LEU A 24 41.81 16.34 -31.72
CA LEU A 24 41.07 17.26 -30.86
C LEU A 24 40.55 16.46 -29.68
N ALA A 25 41.13 16.69 -28.50
CA ALA A 25 40.51 16.31 -27.25
C ALA A 25 39.18 17.05 -27.13
N SER A 26 38.04 16.37 -27.31
CA SER A 26 36.76 16.92 -26.87
C SER A 26 36.70 16.76 -25.35
N CYS A 27 37.07 17.83 -24.65
CA CYS A 27 36.63 18.04 -23.27
C CYS A 27 35.11 17.89 -23.20
N GLY A 28 34.64 17.29 -22.10
CA GLY A 28 33.24 16.94 -21.87
C GLY A 28 32.29 18.09 -22.17
N GLY A 29 31.27 17.79 -22.98
CA GLY A 29 30.01 18.50 -22.91
C GLY A 29 29.15 17.75 -21.91
N ASP A 30 29.06 18.29 -20.69
CA ASP A 30 27.95 17.98 -19.82
C ASP A 30 26.66 18.21 -20.61
N ASP A 31 25.82 17.18 -20.71
CA ASP A 31 24.42 17.34 -21.12
C ASP A 31 23.74 18.22 -20.08
N LEU A 32 23.83 19.53 -20.29
CA LEU A 32 23.11 20.56 -19.55
C LEU A 32 21.63 20.48 -19.91
N THR A 33 20.96 19.42 -19.44
CA THR A 33 19.54 19.51 -19.17
C THR A 33 19.33 20.68 -18.20
N PRO A 34 18.48 21.67 -18.55
CA PRO A 34 18.19 22.76 -17.62
C PRO A 34 17.72 22.15 -16.30
N ALA A 35 18.30 22.59 -15.18
CA ALA A 35 17.84 22.16 -13.86
C ALA A 35 16.33 22.36 -13.78
N ALA A 36 15.59 21.31 -13.39
CA ALA A 36 14.14 21.37 -13.29
C ALA A 36 13.74 22.57 -12.42
N GLN A 37 12.73 23.33 -12.86
CA GLN A 37 12.21 24.44 -12.09
C GLN A 37 11.79 23.95 -10.71
N ARG A 38 12.20 24.67 -9.66
CA ARG A 38 11.84 24.32 -8.28
C ARG A 38 10.33 24.21 -8.15
N TRP A 39 9.89 23.13 -7.53
CA TRP A 39 8.49 22.87 -7.26
C TRP A 39 7.87 24.00 -6.43
N ALA A 40 6.64 24.36 -6.80
CA ALA A 40 5.81 25.29 -6.06
C ALA A 40 4.36 24.80 -6.08
N MET A 41 3.59 25.16 -5.05
CA MET A 41 2.16 24.87 -4.99
C MET A 41 1.46 25.48 -6.22
N PRO A 42 0.67 24.71 -7.00
CA PRO A 42 -0.06 25.24 -8.14
C PRO A 42 -1.03 26.36 -7.74
N ALA A 43 -1.14 27.38 -8.60
CA ALA A 43 -2.03 28.52 -8.37
C ALA A 43 -3.45 28.34 -8.97
N ASN A 44 -3.63 27.37 -9.86
CA ASN A 44 -4.92 27.05 -10.45
C ASN A 44 -5.78 26.20 -9.49
N GLU A 45 -7.07 26.10 -9.81
CA GLU A 45 -8.02 25.33 -9.01
C GLU A 45 -7.66 23.84 -8.93
N MET A 46 -7.83 23.25 -7.74
CA MET A 46 -7.66 21.81 -7.53
C MET A 46 -8.73 21.03 -8.32
N PRO A 47 -8.39 19.91 -8.98
CA PRO A 47 -9.28 19.20 -9.90
C PRO A 47 -10.31 18.29 -9.20
N LEU A 48 -10.98 18.82 -8.17
CA LEU A 48 -12.05 18.14 -7.44
C LEU A 48 -13.36 18.92 -7.55
N GLY A 49 -14.42 18.24 -8.00
CA GLY A 49 -15.71 18.86 -8.30
C GLY A 49 -15.69 19.76 -9.54
N PRO A 50 -16.79 20.47 -9.83
CA PRO A 50 -16.84 21.43 -10.93
C PRO A 50 -15.85 22.59 -10.75
N GLN A 51 -15.54 23.28 -11.85
CA GLN A 51 -14.78 24.53 -11.84
C GLN A 51 -15.56 25.64 -11.11
N GLY A 52 -14.84 26.56 -10.47
CA GLY A 52 -15.42 27.75 -9.82
C GLY A 52 -15.90 27.51 -8.40
N LEU A 53 -15.65 26.32 -7.83
CA LEU A 53 -15.90 26.09 -6.41
C LEU A 53 -14.98 26.98 -5.56
N ALA A 54 -15.51 27.47 -4.44
CA ALA A 54 -14.72 28.18 -3.46
C ALA A 54 -13.56 27.31 -2.98
N GLN A 55 -12.36 27.90 -2.94
CA GLN A 55 -11.12 27.25 -2.56
C GLN A 55 -10.28 28.21 -1.70
N GLY A 56 -9.73 27.70 -0.60
CA GLY A 56 -8.70 28.38 0.18
C GLY A 56 -7.47 27.51 0.27
N VAL A 57 -6.30 28.10 0.07
CA VAL A 57 -4.99 27.44 0.27
C VAL A 57 -4.25 28.21 1.36
N SER A 58 -3.90 27.53 2.44
CA SER A 58 -3.04 28.06 3.49
C SER A 58 -1.68 27.39 3.43
N SER A 59 -0.63 28.08 3.85
CA SER A 59 0.74 27.57 3.86
C SER A 59 1.44 27.93 5.16
N GLN A 60 2.29 27.03 5.65
CA GLN A 60 3.13 27.22 6.84
C GLN A 60 4.52 26.63 6.57
N SER A 61 5.57 27.41 6.80
CA SER A 61 6.93 26.85 6.85
C SER A 61 7.08 26.00 8.11
N VAL A 62 7.51 24.75 7.94
CA VAL A 62 7.74 23.80 9.05
C VAL A 62 9.21 23.80 9.45
N ALA A 63 10.10 23.80 8.45
CA ALA A 63 11.55 23.90 8.60
C ALA A 63 12.16 24.40 7.28
N THR A 64 13.48 24.61 7.25
CA THR A 64 14.20 24.88 5.99
C THR A 64 13.92 23.78 4.98
N GLY A 65 13.45 24.15 3.79
CA GLY A 65 13.11 23.20 2.73
C GLY A 65 11.81 22.42 2.97
N VAL A 66 11.04 22.72 4.01
CA VAL A 66 9.81 21.99 4.35
C VAL A 66 8.64 22.96 4.53
N THR A 67 7.58 22.76 3.74
CA THR A 67 6.36 23.59 3.81
C THR A 67 5.13 22.71 3.88
N TYR A 68 4.26 23.01 4.83
CA TYR A 68 2.94 22.42 4.96
C TYR A 68 1.90 23.32 4.28
N TYR A 69 0.92 22.72 3.63
CA TYR A 69 -0.23 23.39 3.04
C TYR A 69 -1.52 22.68 3.40
N GLN A 70 -2.60 23.45 3.60
CA GLN A 70 -3.95 22.93 3.67
C GLN A 70 -4.81 23.58 2.60
N ILE A 71 -5.44 22.76 1.76
CA ILE A 71 -6.43 23.17 0.77
C ILE A 71 -7.81 22.78 1.29
N LYS A 72 -8.71 23.76 1.39
CA LYS A 72 -10.14 23.53 1.62
C LYS A 72 -10.89 23.92 0.35
N ARG A 73 -11.71 23.01 -0.19
CA ARG A 73 -12.43 23.26 -1.44
C ARG A 73 -13.87 22.79 -1.36
N GLY A 74 -14.76 23.57 -1.96
CA GLY A 74 -16.15 23.19 -2.17
C GLY A 74 -17.02 23.31 -0.92
N ALA A 75 -18.21 22.74 -0.99
CA ALA A 75 -19.23 22.78 0.04
C ALA A 75 -20.16 21.56 -0.08
N PRO A 76 -20.88 21.16 0.98
CA PRO A 76 -21.89 20.12 0.89
C PRO A 76 -22.96 20.47 -0.15
N SER A 77 -23.24 19.55 -1.07
CA SER A 77 -24.27 19.75 -2.10
C SER A 77 -25.66 19.46 -1.56
N ALA A 78 -26.64 20.32 -1.87
CA ALA A 78 -28.06 20.00 -1.64
C ALA A 78 -28.60 18.90 -2.57
N ALA A 79 -27.85 18.55 -3.63
CA ALA A 79 -28.16 17.39 -4.47
C ALA A 79 -27.75 16.08 -3.80
N ASP A 80 -26.76 16.12 -2.90
CA ASP A 80 -26.35 14.96 -2.10
C ASP A 80 -27.17 14.82 -0.82
N PHE A 81 -27.32 13.59 -0.34
CA PHE A 81 -28.19 13.30 0.79
C PHE A 81 -27.86 11.99 1.49
N TRP A 82 -28.35 11.84 2.71
CA TRP A 82 -28.40 10.57 3.43
C TRP A 82 -29.54 9.69 2.93
N THR A 83 -29.30 8.40 2.84
CA THR A 83 -30.31 7.39 2.47
C THR A 83 -30.08 6.11 3.25
N VAL A 84 -31.14 5.34 3.46
CA VAL A 84 -31.02 3.97 3.99
C VAL A 84 -30.29 3.12 2.94
N ASN A 85 -29.35 2.30 3.39
CA ASN A 85 -28.59 1.36 2.57
C ASN A 85 -29.05 -0.08 2.86
N ILE A 86 -29.76 -0.70 1.92
CA ILE A 86 -30.16 -2.11 2.03
C ILE A 86 -28.98 -3.02 1.69
N GLY A 87 -28.25 -2.69 0.63
CA GLY A 87 -27.10 -3.46 0.16
C GLY A 87 -26.63 -3.04 -1.23
N PHE A 88 -25.49 -3.57 -1.65
CA PHE A 88 -24.94 -3.41 -3.00
C PHE A 88 -25.00 -4.76 -3.73
N TYR A 89 -25.65 -4.78 -4.89
CA TYR A 89 -25.97 -5.98 -5.65
C TYR A 89 -25.23 -5.99 -6.97
N ALA A 90 -24.77 -7.15 -7.42
CA ALA A 90 -24.00 -7.29 -8.65
C ALA A 90 -24.81 -6.89 -9.91
N THR A 91 -26.13 -7.07 -9.90
CA THR A 91 -27.00 -6.74 -11.05
C THR A 91 -28.28 -6.07 -10.60
N GLN A 92 -28.91 -5.30 -11.49
CA GLN A 92 -30.21 -4.69 -11.24
C GLN A 92 -31.32 -5.74 -11.04
N ALA A 93 -31.24 -6.89 -11.72
CA ALA A 93 -32.19 -7.99 -11.50
C ALA A 93 -32.11 -8.54 -10.07
N ALA A 94 -30.90 -8.63 -9.50
CA ALA A 94 -30.70 -9.12 -8.14
C ALA A 94 -31.33 -8.21 -7.07
N THR A 95 -31.62 -6.93 -7.37
CA THR A 95 -32.30 -6.04 -6.42
C THR A 95 -33.81 -6.25 -6.37
N GLN A 96 -34.41 -6.89 -7.38
CA GLN A 96 -35.86 -6.90 -7.59
C GLN A 96 -36.61 -7.62 -6.48
N THR A 97 -36.11 -8.78 -6.04
CA THR A 97 -36.73 -9.56 -4.95
C THR A 97 -36.77 -8.76 -3.66
N ASP A 98 -35.66 -8.12 -3.29
CA ASP A 98 -35.59 -7.33 -2.06
C ASP A 98 -36.38 -6.03 -2.16
N ALA A 99 -36.39 -5.38 -3.33
CA ALA A 99 -37.24 -4.21 -3.58
C ALA A 99 -38.74 -4.56 -3.44
N ALA A 100 -39.17 -5.71 -3.97
CA ALA A 100 -40.55 -6.17 -3.86
C ALA A 100 -40.92 -6.54 -2.41
N ASN A 101 -40.02 -7.19 -1.68
CA ASN A 101 -40.22 -7.51 -0.26
C ASN A 101 -40.32 -6.23 0.59
N LEU A 102 -39.49 -5.22 0.32
CA LEU A 102 -39.56 -3.93 0.99
C LEU A 102 -40.86 -3.19 0.65
N ALA A 103 -41.29 -3.21 -0.60
CA ALA A 103 -42.56 -2.63 -1.03
C ALA A 103 -43.76 -3.29 -0.32
N ALA A 104 -43.75 -4.64 -0.19
CA ALA A 104 -44.76 -5.38 0.57
C ALA A 104 -44.76 -5.04 2.07
N ALA A 105 -43.61 -4.63 2.62
CA ALA A 105 -43.47 -4.12 3.97
C ALA A 105 -43.76 -2.60 4.11
N GLY A 106 -44.19 -1.93 3.03
CA GLY A 106 -44.55 -0.52 3.03
C GLY A 106 -43.42 0.47 2.72
N PHE A 107 -42.27 0.00 2.24
CA PHE A 107 -41.10 0.84 1.94
C PHE A 107 -40.79 0.86 0.45
N THR A 108 -40.82 2.05 -0.16
CA THR A 108 -40.45 2.23 -1.57
C THR A 108 -38.93 2.35 -1.70
N ALA A 109 -38.32 1.39 -2.41
CA ALA A 109 -36.89 1.40 -2.67
C ALA A 109 -36.54 2.07 -4.02
N ARG A 110 -35.33 2.61 -4.09
CA ARG A 110 -34.66 3.18 -5.26
C ARG A 110 -33.40 2.38 -5.55
N VAL A 111 -33.12 2.16 -6.82
CA VAL A 111 -31.89 1.49 -7.28
C VAL A 111 -30.92 2.56 -7.78
N ASP A 112 -29.76 2.64 -7.16
CA ASP A 112 -28.71 3.61 -7.51
C ASP A 112 -27.50 2.86 -8.07
N ALA A 113 -27.18 3.07 -9.34
CA ALA A 113 -26.03 2.44 -9.98
C ALA A 113 -24.70 2.90 -9.35
N SER A 114 -23.69 2.02 -9.41
CA SER A 114 -22.30 2.40 -9.13
C SER A 114 -21.87 3.57 -10.02
N ALA A 115 -21.02 4.46 -9.49
CA ALA A 115 -20.41 5.54 -10.26
C ALA A 115 -19.32 5.03 -11.23
N GLY A 116 -18.98 3.74 -11.18
CA GLY A 116 -17.87 3.16 -11.94
C GLY A 116 -18.22 1.82 -12.57
N THR A 117 -17.29 1.37 -13.40
CA THR A 117 -17.39 0.13 -14.17
C THR A 117 -16.24 -0.81 -13.84
N ASP A 118 -16.40 -2.07 -14.26
CA ASP A 118 -15.27 -2.98 -14.40
C ASP A 118 -14.35 -2.55 -15.56
N LEU A 119 -13.35 -3.38 -15.85
CA LEU A 119 -12.35 -3.16 -16.88
C LEU A 119 -12.90 -3.27 -18.31
N GLN A 120 -14.10 -3.84 -18.47
CA GLN A 120 -14.81 -4.02 -19.75
C GLN A 120 -15.89 -2.94 -19.96
N GLY A 121 -16.11 -2.07 -18.97
CA GLY A 121 -17.10 -1.01 -19.05
C GLY A 121 -18.49 -1.40 -18.52
N ASN A 122 -18.65 -2.57 -17.88
CA ASN A 122 -19.91 -2.94 -17.25
C ASN A 122 -20.04 -2.27 -15.88
N VAL A 123 -21.23 -1.79 -15.54
CA VAL A 123 -21.51 -1.22 -14.21
C VAL A 123 -21.21 -2.25 -13.12
N LEU A 124 -20.44 -1.87 -12.10
CA LEU A 124 -19.97 -2.78 -11.04
C LEU A 124 -21.08 -3.39 -10.19
N GLY A 125 -22.22 -2.71 -10.12
CA GLY A 125 -23.38 -3.11 -9.34
C GLY A 125 -24.29 -1.93 -8.99
N TYR A 126 -25.26 -2.20 -8.14
CA TYR A 126 -26.38 -1.32 -7.84
C TYR A 126 -26.68 -1.33 -6.34
N TRP A 127 -26.72 -0.15 -5.72
CA TRP A 127 -27.24 0.00 -4.37
C TRP A 127 -28.76 -0.07 -4.39
N LEU A 128 -29.34 -0.87 -3.49
CA LEU A 128 -30.76 -0.80 -3.16
C LEU A 128 -30.92 0.11 -1.93
N SER A 129 -31.78 1.12 -2.02
CA SER A 129 -31.82 2.19 -1.01
C SER A 129 -33.20 2.77 -0.79
N VAL A 130 -33.45 3.33 0.39
CA VAL A 130 -34.76 3.86 0.76
C VAL A 130 -34.63 5.30 1.27
N GLY A 131 -35.48 6.17 0.74
CA GLY A 131 -35.61 7.56 1.19
C GLY A 131 -34.52 8.52 0.67
N ARG A 132 -34.66 9.77 1.13
CA ARG A 132 -33.76 10.90 0.88
C ARG A 132 -33.85 11.81 2.10
N TYR A 133 -32.76 11.94 2.83
CA TYR A 133 -32.73 12.59 4.15
C TYR A 133 -31.60 13.61 4.23
N ALA A 134 -31.84 14.72 4.94
CA ALA A 134 -30.82 15.74 5.15
C ALA A 134 -29.81 15.33 6.22
N ALA A 135 -30.24 14.58 7.24
CA ALA A 135 -29.40 14.14 8.35
C ALA A 135 -29.26 12.61 8.41
N GLN A 136 -28.12 12.15 8.92
CA GLN A 136 -27.87 10.72 9.13
C GLN A 136 -28.87 10.12 10.13
N ALA A 137 -29.24 10.87 11.17
CA ALA A 137 -30.15 10.42 12.21
C ALA A 137 -31.52 10.00 11.62
N ASP A 138 -32.04 10.74 10.65
CA ASP A 138 -33.32 10.44 9.99
C ASP A 138 -33.22 9.15 9.15
N ALA A 139 -32.12 8.99 8.41
CA ALA A 139 -31.86 7.75 7.67
C ALA A 139 -31.69 6.56 8.62
N THR A 140 -31.05 6.74 9.77
CA THR A 140 -30.90 5.71 10.80
C THR A 140 -32.25 5.34 11.42
N ALA A 141 -33.10 6.32 11.70
CA ALA A 141 -34.46 6.08 12.20
C ALA A 141 -35.29 5.29 11.18
N ALA A 142 -35.22 5.64 9.89
CA ALA A 142 -35.88 4.90 8.83
C ALA A 142 -35.33 3.47 8.67
N ALA A 143 -34.01 3.28 8.84
CA ALA A 143 -33.39 1.95 8.84
C ALA A 143 -33.91 1.07 9.99
N VAL A 144 -34.09 1.64 11.19
CA VAL A 144 -34.69 0.95 12.34
C VAL A 144 -36.15 0.58 12.07
N GLN A 145 -36.94 1.47 11.45
CA GLN A 145 -38.32 1.18 11.07
C GLN A 145 -38.42 0.01 10.09
N ILE A 146 -37.53 -0.05 9.09
CA ILE A 146 -37.44 -1.19 8.16
C ILE A 146 -37.09 -2.48 8.91
N ALA A 147 -36.10 -2.44 9.80
CA ALA A 147 -35.72 -3.61 10.58
C ALA A 147 -36.87 -4.13 11.45
N GLN A 148 -37.61 -3.24 12.12
CA GLN A 148 -38.77 -3.61 12.94
C GLN A 148 -39.90 -4.20 12.10
N ALA A 149 -40.30 -3.51 11.02
CA ALA A 149 -41.40 -3.95 10.15
C ALA A 149 -41.11 -5.28 9.44
N THR A 150 -39.83 -5.57 9.19
CA THR A 150 -39.38 -6.81 8.53
C THR A 150 -38.90 -7.87 9.52
N GLN A 151 -39.11 -7.67 10.83
CA GLN A 151 -38.71 -8.61 11.89
C GLN A 151 -37.23 -8.99 11.81
N ASN A 152 -36.39 -8.00 11.54
CA ASN A 152 -34.95 -8.13 11.37
C ASN A 152 -34.52 -9.00 10.17
N ARG A 153 -35.42 -9.33 9.24
CA ARG A 153 -35.04 -9.92 7.94
C ARG A 153 -34.11 -9.00 7.17
N TYR A 154 -34.37 -7.69 7.20
CA TYR A 154 -33.44 -6.67 6.75
C TYR A 154 -32.90 -5.89 7.96
N LYS A 155 -31.59 -5.66 8.00
CA LYS A 155 -30.91 -4.84 9.01
C LYS A 155 -30.08 -3.77 8.31
N PRO A 156 -30.73 -2.80 7.66
CA PRO A 156 -30.05 -1.89 6.77
C PRO A 156 -29.15 -0.90 7.52
N GLY A 157 -28.10 -0.45 6.85
CA GLY A 157 -27.25 0.64 7.31
C GLY A 157 -27.70 2.00 6.76
N THR A 158 -26.82 2.99 6.86
CA THR A 158 -26.99 4.29 6.22
C THR A 158 -25.82 4.59 5.28
N ARG A 159 -26.06 5.42 4.26
CA ARG A 159 -25.01 5.95 3.38
C ARG A 159 -25.31 7.39 2.98
N HIS A 160 -24.28 8.14 2.63
CA HIS A 160 -24.40 9.46 2.03
C HIS A 160 -23.98 9.42 0.56
N THR A 161 -24.75 10.02 -0.34
CA THR A 161 -24.51 9.91 -1.79
C THR A 161 -23.21 10.58 -2.25
N SER A 162 -22.75 11.62 -1.55
CA SER A 162 -21.49 12.29 -1.91
C SER A 162 -20.25 11.39 -1.80
N LEU A 163 -20.36 10.25 -1.10
CA LEU A 163 -19.28 9.28 -0.94
C LEU A 163 -19.23 8.24 -2.08
N ALA A 164 -20.23 8.21 -2.97
CA ALA A 164 -20.37 7.16 -3.97
C ALA A 164 -19.40 7.25 -5.17
N GLY A 165 -18.66 8.35 -5.31
CA GLY A 165 -17.76 8.61 -6.46
C GLY A 165 -18.41 9.40 -7.60
N ASN A 166 -19.74 9.59 -7.59
CA ASN A 166 -20.45 10.44 -8.54
C ASN A 166 -20.00 11.92 -8.42
N PRO A 167 -20.16 12.76 -9.46
CA PRO A 167 -19.87 14.19 -9.38
C PRO A 167 -20.54 14.85 -8.16
N THR A 168 -19.77 15.64 -7.41
CA THR A 168 -20.21 16.34 -6.19
C THR A 168 -19.51 17.68 -6.08
N THR A 169 -19.99 18.56 -5.20
CA THR A 169 -19.34 19.82 -4.84
C THR A 169 -18.46 19.71 -3.60
N GLY A 170 -18.32 18.51 -3.04
CA GLY A 170 -17.47 18.23 -1.88
C GLY A 170 -18.24 18.30 -0.56
N PRO A 171 -17.66 18.87 0.52
CA PRO A 171 -16.37 19.59 0.56
C PRO A 171 -15.16 18.64 0.62
N TRP A 172 -13.96 19.18 0.45
CA TRP A 172 -12.68 18.49 0.62
C TRP A 172 -11.72 19.26 1.52
N ILE A 173 -10.95 18.51 2.31
CA ILE A 173 -9.76 18.97 3.00
C ILE A 173 -8.58 18.12 2.50
N VAL A 174 -7.56 18.79 1.96
CA VAL A 174 -6.33 18.17 1.48
C VAL A 174 -5.15 18.78 2.21
N ASN A 175 -4.38 17.93 2.88
CA ASN A 175 -3.18 18.27 3.64
C ASN A 175 -1.94 17.86 2.81
N VAL A 176 -1.01 18.78 2.59
CA VAL A 176 0.18 18.54 1.77
C VAL A 176 1.43 18.95 2.55
N LEU A 177 2.39 18.04 2.69
CA LEU A 177 3.73 18.35 3.18
C LEU A 177 4.73 18.22 2.02
N ALA A 178 5.33 19.34 1.63
CA ALA A 178 6.36 19.38 0.61
C ALA A 178 7.74 19.47 1.26
N ILE A 179 8.62 18.51 0.94
CA ILE A 179 9.99 18.41 1.46
C ILE A 179 10.94 18.48 0.27
N ASP A 180 11.76 19.52 0.21
CA ASP A 180 12.83 19.70 -0.78
C ASP A 180 14.14 19.16 -0.21
N PRO A 181 14.60 17.95 -0.58
CA PRO A 181 15.79 17.32 0.01
C PRO A 181 17.08 18.05 -0.36
N SER A 182 17.06 18.96 -1.33
CA SER A 182 18.22 19.80 -1.66
C SER A 182 18.47 20.90 -0.62
N ARG A 183 17.47 21.21 0.22
CA ARG A 183 17.52 22.25 1.25
C ARG A 183 17.21 21.75 2.65
N ALA A 184 16.45 20.68 2.78
CA ALA A 184 16.04 20.15 4.07
C ALA A 184 17.22 19.49 4.78
N GLY A 185 17.47 19.90 6.03
CA GLY A 185 18.26 19.12 6.97
C GLY A 185 17.45 17.98 7.61
N ALA A 186 16.11 18.11 7.60
CA ALA A 186 15.19 17.09 8.07
C ALA A 186 15.17 15.89 7.11
N ALA A 187 14.95 14.70 7.67
CA ALA A 187 14.93 13.44 6.91
C ALA A 187 13.63 12.67 7.17
N LEU A 188 13.01 12.19 6.09
CA LEU A 188 11.85 11.32 6.18
C LEU A 188 12.28 9.91 6.60
N SER A 189 11.63 9.34 7.61
CA SER A 189 11.91 8.00 8.12
C SER A 189 10.66 7.14 8.04
N VAL A 190 10.82 5.85 7.75
CA VAL A 190 9.79 4.84 8.02
C VAL A 190 9.89 4.49 9.50
N ALA A 191 8.79 4.61 10.24
CA ALA A 191 8.73 4.29 11.66
C ALA A 191 7.71 3.17 11.91
N LEU A 192 8.21 2.09 12.50
CA LEU A 192 7.41 0.94 12.92
C LEU A 192 6.66 1.22 14.24
N PRO A 193 5.54 0.54 14.51
CA PRO A 193 4.77 0.67 15.74
C PRO A 193 5.64 0.47 16.98
N GLY A 194 5.74 1.49 17.82
CA GLY A 194 6.58 1.47 19.02
C GLY A 194 8.09 1.29 18.75
N GLY A 195 8.51 1.28 17.48
CA GLY A 195 9.85 0.91 17.02
C GLY A 195 10.04 -0.61 16.83
N ASN A 196 9.47 -1.43 17.71
CA ASN A 196 9.66 -2.88 17.74
C ASN A 196 8.45 -3.66 18.29
N ASP A 197 7.23 -3.16 18.09
CA ASP A 197 6.00 -3.75 18.64
C ASP A 197 5.03 -4.25 17.56
N LEU A 198 5.57 -4.89 16.51
CA LEU A 198 4.76 -5.53 15.46
C LEU A 198 3.91 -6.66 16.07
N GLY A 199 2.73 -6.89 15.50
CA GLY A 199 1.77 -7.89 15.97
C GLY A 199 0.83 -7.42 17.09
N ALA A 200 1.11 -6.26 17.70
CA ALA A 200 0.27 -5.63 18.71
C ALA A 200 -0.87 -4.79 18.08
N GLY A 201 -1.34 -3.75 18.77
CA GLY A 201 -2.45 -2.88 18.33
C GLY A 201 -2.09 -1.82 17.28
N GLY A 202 -0.86 -1.80 16.77
CA GLY A 202 -0.34 -0.73 15.91
C GLY A 202 -0.04 0.56 16.68
N GLU A 203 0.32 1.62 15.96
CA GLU A 203 0.61 2.93 16.53
C GLU A 203 -0.04 4.04 15.69
N THR A 204 -0.66 5.04 16.33
CA THR A 204 -1.28 6.16 15.61
C THR A 204 -0.21 7.11 15.06
N VAL A 205 -0.56 7.91 14.05
CA VAL A 205 0.38 8.91 13.48
C VAL A 205 0.79 9.92 14.55
N SER A 206 -0.15 10.36 15.37
CA SER A 206 0.12 11.26 16.52
C SER A 206 1.06 10.64 17.56
N ALA A 207 0.84 9.38 17.94
CA ALA A 207 1.69 8.70 18.92
C ALA A 207 3.11 8.47 18.38
N ALA A 208 3.22 8.04 17.12
CA ALA A 208 4.50 7.87 16.46
C ALA A 208 5.27 9.20 16.35
N GLN A 209 4.60 10.28 15.93
CA GLN A 209 5.20 11.62 15.87
C GLN A 209 5.74 12.06 17.24
N ALA A 210 4.94 11.89 18.31
CA ALA A 210 5.35 12.23 19.67
C ALA A 210 6.54 11.37 20.14
N ARG A 211 6.52 10.06 19.88
CA ARG A 211 7.57 9.12 20.27
C ARG A 211 8.92 9.45 19.65
N VAL A 212 8.94 9.80 18.36
CA VAL A 212 10.19 10.07 17.62
C VAL A 212 10.52 11.55 17.50
N ASN A 213 9.72 12.42 18.12
CA ASN A 213 9.86 13.88 18.07
C ASN A 213 9.95 14.42 16.62
N ALA A 214 9.11 13.89 15.73
CA ALA A 214 9.11 14.31 14.32
C ALA A 214 8.51 15.72 14.16
N LEU A 215 8.99 16.46 13.17
CA LEU A 215 8.42 17.76 12.78
C LEU A 215 6.99 17.59 12.22
N ALA A 216 6.76 16.48 11.53
CA ALA A 216 5.50 16.13 10.90
C ALA A 216 5.45 14.61 10.64
N GLY A 217 4.26 14.07 10.40
CA GLY A 217 4.13 12.69 9.99
C GLY A 217 2.79 12.37 9.33
N ILE A 218 2.78 11.28 8.55
CA ILE A 218 1.59 10.66 7.98
C ILE A 218 1.60 9.15 8.25
N ASN A 219 0.47 8.47 8.04
CA ASN A 219 0.46 7.01 8.00
C ASN A 219 1.25 6.49 6.78
N GLY A 220 1.69 5.23 6.87
CA GLY A 220 2.48 4.57 5.83
C GLY A 220 1.67 3.59 4.97
N GLY A 221 2.23 2.40 4.79
CA GLY A 221 1.73 1.36 3.89
C GLY A 221 0.59 0.52 4.46
N PHE A 222 0.26 -0.56 3.75
CA PHE A 222 -0.75 -1.50 4.21
C PHE A 222 -0.23 -2.35 5.37
N PHE A 223 -1.16 -2.85 6.18
CA PHE A 223 -0.84 -3.67 7.34
C PHE A 223 -1.95 -4.68 7.63
N THR A 224 -1.67 -5.70 8.44
CA THR A 224 -2.70 -6.65 8.87
C THR A 224 -3.72 -5.94 9.76
N ASN A 225 -4.98 -5.88 9.32
CA ASN A 225 -6.06 -5.24 10.09
C ASN A 225 -7.31 -6.13 10.22
N ILE A 226 -7.19 -7.42 9.89
CA ILE A 226 -8.24 -8.42 10.10
C ILE A 226 -8.31 -8.81 11.59
N ASN A 227 -9.51 -9.09 12.09
CA ASN A 227 -9.71 -9.48 13.49
C ASN A 227 -10.60 -10.72 13.61
N PRO A 228 -10.21 -11.86 13.02
CA PRO A 228 -11.05 -13.07 13.02
C PRO A 228 -11.23 -13.67 14.42
N PHE A 229 -10.38 -13.32 15.39
CA PHE A 229 -10.45 -13.81 16.77
C PHE A 229 -11.21 -12.87 17.72
N GLY A 230 -11.75 -11.74 17.22
CA GLY A 230 -12.51 -10.81 18.05
C GLY A 230 -11.70 -10.19 19.21
N ALA A 231 -10.40 -9.99 19.02
CA ALA A 231 -9.55 -9.29 19.99
C ALA A 231 -9.97 -7.81 20.12
N PRO A 232 -9.61 -7.09 21.20
CA PRO A 232 -9.95 -5.68 21.35
C PRO A 232 -9.49 -4.81 20.17
N LEU A 233 -8.33 -5.12 19.60
CA LEU A 233 -7.82 -4.56 18.36
C LEU A 233 -7.29 -5.68 17.45
N PRO A 234 -7.31 -5.50 16.13
CA PRO A 234 -6.61 -6.38 15.19
C PRO A 234 -5.11 -6.47 15.54
N PRO A 235 -4.46 -7.64 15.40
CA PRO A 235 -3.01 -7.72 15.47
C PRO A 235 -2.40 -7.11 14.20
N ARG A 236 -1.52 -6.13 14.36
CA ARG A 236 -1.06 -5.23 13.29
C ARG A 236 0.44 -5.32 13.06
N SER A 237 0.81 -5.68 11.84
CA SER A 237 2.16 -5.60 11.30
C SER A 237 2.11 -5.06 9.87
N PRO A 238 3.15 -4.34 9.42
CA PRO A 238 3.24 -3.92 8.02
C PRO A 238 3.25 -5.15 7.11
N VAL A 239 2.63 -5.02 5.94
CA VAL A 239 2.66 -6.05 4.89
C VAL A 239 3.09 -5.44 3.57
N GLY A 240 3.64 -6.28 2.69
CA GLY A 240 4.40 -5.80 1.54
C GLY A 240 5.85 -5.51 1.91
N ALA A 241 6.70 -5.33 0.90
CA ALA A 241 8.12 -5.12 1.13
C ALA A 241 8.28 -3.92 2.07
N THR A 242 8.84 -4.16 3.25
CA THR A 242 9.01 -3.13 4.27
C THR A 242 10.45 -3.19 4.74
N VAL A 243 11.17 -2.08 4.57
CA VAL A 243 12.58 -1.96 4.94
C VAL A 243 12.76 -0.73 5.82
N VAL A 244 13.48 -0.90 6.93
CA VAL A 244 13.85 0.20 7.82
C VAL A 244 15.35 0.15 8.03
N ASP A 245 16.06 1.15 7.50
CA ASP A 245 17.53 1.27 7.60
C ASP A 245 18.27 -0.01 7.18
N GLY A 246 17.88 -0.58 6.04
CA GLY A 246 18.44 -1.80 5.48
C GLY A 246 17.87 -3.09 6.05
N ARG A 247 17.12 -3.06 7.15
CA ARG A 247 16.49 -4.25 7.74
C ARG A 247 15.15 -4.55 7.10
N LEU A 248 15.00 -5.74 6.51
CA LEU A 248 13.71 -6.23 6.00
C LEU A 248 12.79 -6.62 7.17
N ALA A 249 11.65 -5.96 7.28
CA ALA A 249 10.65 -6.19 8.34
C ALA A 249 9.45 -7.02 7.88
N ALA A 250 9.13 -7.00 6.58
CA ALA A 250 8.08 -7.79 5.95
C ALA A 250 8.37 -8.01 4.45
N ALA A 251 7.88 -9.13 3.89
CA ALA A 251 8.06 -9.50 2.49
C ALA A 251 7.03 -8.83 1.56
N ALA A 252 7.38 -8.71 0.27
CA ALA A 252 6.50 -8.22 -0.79
C ALA A 252 5.20 -9.02 -0.87
N ILE A 253 4.08 -8.34 -1.13
CA ILE A 253 2.83 -9.01 -1.53
C ILE A 253 2.98 -9.52 -2.97
N GLY A 254 3.73 -8.80 -3.81
CA GLY A 254 3.99 -9.13 -5.21
C GLY A 254 3.25 -8.22 -6.19
N LYS A 255 3.90 -7.89 -7.31
CA LYS A 255 3.47 -6.95 -8.36
C LYS A 255 3.23 -5.49 -7.89
N ARG A 256 3.31 -5.21 -6.59
CA ARG A 256 2.95 -3.93 -5.97
C ARG A 256 4.04 -2.86 -6.09
N PRO A 257 3.66 -1.57 -6.10
CA PRO A 257 4.59 -0.45 -6.02
C PRO A 257 4.86 -0.02 -4.58
N GLY A 258 5.83 0.87 -4.39
CA GLY A 258 6.16 1.43 -3.09
C GLY A 258 6.98 2.71 -3.17
N LEU A 259 7.26 3.28 -2.00
CA LEU A 259 8.16 4.41 -1.83
C LEU A 259 9.50 3.89 -1.31
N LEU A 260 10.56 4.10 -2.10
CA LEU A 260 11.94 3.90 -1.69
C LEU A 260 12.53 5.23 -1.19
N LEU A 261 13.11 5.22 0.00
CA LEU A 261 13.91 6.30 0.56
C LEU A 261 15.36 5.82 0.67
N ALA A 262 16.26 6.53 0.00
CA ALA A 262 17.70 6.25 0.03
C ALA A 262 18.50 7.56 0.11
N ARG A 263 19.83 7.48 0.07
CA ARG A 263 20.71 8.64 -0.07
C ARG A 263 21.27 8.72 -1.50
N ASP A 264 21.34 9.93 -2.03
CA ASP A 264 22.04 10.21 -3.29
C ASP A 264 23.57 10.27 -3.08
N ALA A 265 24.32 10.46 -4.17
CA ALA A 265 25.79 10.57 -4.12
C ALA A 265 26.30 11.76 -3.29
N ASN A 266 25.45 12.76 -3.03
CA ASN A 266 25.75 13.93 -2.20
C ASN A 266 25.27 13.75 -0.74
N GLY A 267 24.83 12.54 -0.36
CA GLY A 267 24.34 12.20 0.98
C GLY A 267 22.94 12.72 1.30
N ARG A 268 22.27 13.38 0.34
CA ARG A 268 20.91 13.91 0.50
C ARG A 268 19.88 12.81 0.36
N GLN A 269 18.75 12.95 1.02
CA GLN A 269 17.68 11.99 0.87
C GLN A 269 17.10 12.04 -0.56
N ARG A 270 16.81 10.87 -1.12
CA ARG A 270 16.14 10.71 -2.41
C ARG A 270 14.95 9.77 -2.24
N ALA A 271 13.76 10.27 -2.57
CA ALA A 271 12.58 9.44 -2.74
C ALA A 271 12.49 8.92 -4.17
N THR A 272 12.04 7.68 -4.34
CA THR A 272 11.74 7.09 -5.65
C THR A 272 10.48 6.25 -5.54
N ILE A 273 9.52 6.49 -6.44
CA ILE A 273 8.38 5.59 -6.60
C ILE A 273 8.84 4.38 -7.40
N VAL A 274 8.90 3.23 -6.75
CA VAL A 274 9.32 1.95 -7.33
C VAL A 274 8.10 1.08 -7.63
N ARG A 275 8.23 0.16 -8.59
CA ARG A 275 7.13 -0.70 -9.06
C ARG A 275 7.56 -2.16 -9.06
N ASN A 276 6.58 -3.06 -9.07
CA ASN A 276 6.77 -4.51 -9.11
C ASN A 276 7.83 -4.98 -8.10
N LEU A 277 7.59 -4.66 -6.83
CA LEU A 277 8.43 -5.09 -5.72
C LEU A 277 8.33 -6.59 -5.55
N ALA A 278 9.48 -7.22 -5.33
CA ALA A 278 9.59 -8.63 -5.06
C ALA A 278 10.68 -8.89 -4.03
N THR A 279 10.41 -9.82 -3.12
CA THR A 279 11.36 -10.31 -2.13
C THR A 279 11.55 -11.81 -2.26
N THR A 280 12.75 -12.29 -2.00
CA THR A 280 13.03 -13.71 -1.81
C THR A 280 13.73 -13.89 -0.49
N ILE A 281 13.16 -14.71 0.39
CA ILE A 281 13.74 -15.07 1.67
C ILE A 281 13.91 -16.58 1.68
N THR A 282 15.15 -17.04 1.70
CA THR A 282 15.47 -18.47 1.62
C THR A 282 16.17 -18.89 2.89
N LEU A 283 15.59 -19.89 3.55
CA LEU A 283 16.20 -20.61 4.65
C LEU A 283 16.95 -21.82 4.08
N THR A 284 18.20 -22.01 4.47
CA THR A 284 19.06 -23.09 3.98
C THR A 284 19.79 -23.77 5.12
N ASP A 285 19.87 -25.10 5.10
CA ASP A 285 20.68 -25.87 6.06
C ASP A 285 22.16 -25.97 5.64
N ALA A 286 22.97 -26.66 6.43
CA ALA A 286 24.39 -26.87 6.11
C ALA A 286 24.64 -27.80 4.91
N GLN A 287 23.62 -28.53 4.46
CA GLN A 287 23.66 -29.51 3.36
C GLN A 287 23.16 -28.90 2.04
N GLY A 288 22.63 -27.67 2.06
CA GLY A 288 22.06 -26.98 0.92
C GLY A 288 20.57 -27.24 0.69
N SER A 289 19.89 -27.96 1.58
CA SER A 289 18.42 -28.06 1.56
C SER A 289 17.82 -26.69 1.82
N ALA A 290 16.87 -26.27 1.00
CA ALA A 290 16.32 -24.93 1.05
C ALA A 290 14.79 -24.91 1.08
N ILE A 291 14.23 -23.96 1.82
CA ILE A 291 12.79 -23.68 1.87
C ILE A 291 12.55 -22.17 1.84
N ALA A 292 11.47 -21.75 1.19
CA ALA A 292 11.11 -20.34 1.09
C ALA A 292 10.37 -19.88 2.35
N VAL A 293 10.90 -18.86 3.03
CA VAL A 293 10.18 -18.13 4.06
C VAL A 293 9.24 -17.15 3.37
N GLN A 294 7.95 -17.21 3.70
CA GLN A 294 6.92 -16.44 3.01
C GLN A 294 6.98 -14.96 3.42
N THR A 295 7.17 -14.67 4.70
CA THR A 295 7.31 -13.31 5.22
C THR A 295 7.93 -13.29 6.61
N LEU A 296 8.10 -12.09 7.18
CA LEU A 296 8.51 -11.87 8.55
C LEU A 296 7.41 -11.18 9.35
N ASN A 297 7.39 -11.42 10.66
CA ASN A 297 6.69 -10.62 11.67
C ASN A 297 5.18 -10.42 11.42
N ARG A 298 4.53 -11.29 10.63
CA ARG A 298 3.09 -11.24 10.34
C ARG A 298 2.31 -12.04 11.39
N PRO A 299 1.27 -11.48 12.03
CA PRO A 299 0.41 -12.26 12.91
C PRO A 299 -0.47 -13.22 12.11
N ILE A 300 -0.96 -14.27 12.78
CA ILE A 300 -1.86 -15.29 12.22
C ILE A 300 -1.17 -16.11 11.11
N LEU A 301 -0.53 -17.19 11.51
CA LEU A 301 0.11 -18.13 10.60
C LEU A 301 -0.94 -18.79 9.70
N GLY A 302 -0.68 -18.87 8.40
CA GLY A 302 -1.56 -19.44 7.39
C GLY A 302 -2.64 -18.51 6.83
N ALA A 303 -2.93 -17.37 7.46
CA ALA A 303 -3.85 -16.35 6.94
C ALA A 303 -3.07 -15.24 6.21
N VAL A 304 -3.42 -14.98 4.95
CA VAL A 304 -2.71 -14.04 4.06
C VAL A 304 -3.70 -13.02 3.51
N VAL A 305 -3.97 -11.96 4.28
CA VAL A 305 -4.73 -10.81 3.78
C VAL A 305 -3.94 -10.10 2.68
N ASN A 306 -4.64 -9.60 1.67
CA ASN A 306 -4.12 -9.06 0.40
C ASN A 306 -3.60 -10.11 -0.58
N CYS A 307 -3.69 -11.40 -0.23
CA CYS A 307 -3.23 -12.51 -1.06
C CYS A 307 -1.78 -12.32 -1.54
N GLY A 308 -1.50 -12.49 -2.83
CA GLY A 308 -0.17 -12.33 -3.38
C GLY A 308 0.73 -13.57 -3.25
N VAL A 309 2.02 -13.39 -3.49
CA VAL A 309 2.97 -14.49 -3.68
C VAL A 309 3.13 -15.40 -2.45
N GLN A 310 2.77 -14.88 -1.28
CA GLN A 310 2.78 -15.54 0.02
C GLN A 310 1.57 -16.48 0.23
N ALA A 311 0.50 -16.28 -0.54
CA ALA A 311 -0.72 -17.08 -0.49
C ALA A 311 -0.62 -18.31 -1.40
N GLN A 312 -1.59 -19.22 -1.25
CA GLN A 312 -1.84 -20.33 -2.16
C GLN A 312 -3.29 -20.32 -2.69
N THR A 313 -4.29 -20.17 -1.80
CA THR A 313 -5.72 -20.29 -2.13
C THR A 313 -6.51 -19.05 -1.70
N PRO A 314 -7.49 -18.57 -2.48
CA PRO A 314 -7.85 -19.01 -3.83
C PRO A 314 -6.89 -18.53 -4.92
N THR A 315 -5.94 -17.65 -4.62
CA THR A 315 -5.02 -17.09 -5.60
C THR A 315 -3.65 -16.75 -5.00
N ARG A 316 -2.63 -16.69 -5.86
CA ARG A 316 -1.29 -16.16 -5.57
C ARG A 316 -1.07 -14.77 -6.16
N GLU A 317 -2.08 -14.22 -6.80
CA GLU A 317 -2.11 -12.85 -7.28
C GLU A 317 -2.45 -11.89 -6.12
N PRO A 318 -1.90 -10.67 -6.11
CA PRO A 318 -2.31 -9.67 -5.13
C PRO A 318 -3.80 -9.35 -5.29
N ALA A 319 -4.51 -9.26 -4.18
CA ALA A 319 -5.93 -8.91 -4.16
C ALA A 319 -6.25 -8.19 -2.85
N GLN A 320 -6.20 -6.86 -2.86
CA GLN A 320 -6.36 -6.03 -1.66
C GLN A 320 -7.61 -6.40 -0.85
N ASP A 321 -7.46 -6.46 0.47
CA ASP A 321 -8.44 -6.85 1.49
C ASP A 321 -9.03 -8.27 1.34
N THR A 322 -8.69 -9.01 0.29
CA THR A 322 -9.07 -10.42 0.16
C THR A 322 -8.22 -11.25 1.11
N VAL A 323 -8.86 -12.14 1.88
CA VAL A 323 -8.16 -13.06 2.78
C VAL A 323 -7.94 -14.38 2.05
N CYS A 324 -6.69 -14.62 1.66
CA CYS A 324 -6.23 -15.90 1.17
C CYS A 324 -5.63 -16.74 2.30
N THR A 325 -5.35 -18.00 2.01
CA THR A 325 -4.63 -18.91 2.91
C THR A 325 -3.39 -19.53 2.26
N ASN A 326 -2.44 -19.91 3.09
CA ASN A 326 -1.33 -20.78 2.76
C ASN A 326 -1.20 -21.82 3.89
N TYR A 327 -1.50 -23.09 3.62
CA TYR A 327 -1.45 -24.12 4.67
C TYR A 327 -0.11 -24.87 4.73
N ASP A 328 0.86 -24.42 3.94
CA ASP A 328 2.29 -24.74 4.04
C ASP A 328 3.12 -23.51 4.43
N ASP A 329 2.50 -22.56 5.14
CA ASP A 329 3.11 -21.27 5.48
C ASP A 329 4.40 -21.43 6.29
N LEU A 330 5.33 -20.50 6.10
CA LEU A 330 6.59 -20.40 6.84
C LEU A 330 6.88 -18.93 7.12
N VAL A 331 6.80 -18.52 8.38
CA VAL A 331 7.00 -17.13 8.81
C VAL A 331 8.12 -17.05 9.84
N MET A 332 8.98 -16.03 9.69
CA MET A 332 10.07 -15.73 10.61
C MET A 332 9.68 -14.59 11.56
N TYR A 333 9.99 -14.71 12.84
CA TYR A 333 9.74 -13.70 13.87
C TYR A 333 11.04 -13.30 14.55
N ASP A 334 11.25 -12.01 14.75
CA ASP A 334 12.47 -11.49 15.35
C ASP A 334 12.16 -10.42 16.41
N ALA A 335 13.20 -9.70 16.86
CA ALA A 335 13.08 -8.68 17.90
C ALA A 335 12.12 -7.52 17.59
N LEU A 336 11.63 -7.37 16.35
CA LEU A 336 10.62 -6.37 15.99
C LEU A 336 9.19 -6.80 16.35
N TYR A 337 8.94 -8.09 16.58
CA TYR A 337 7.62 -8.62 16.88
C TYR A 337 7.41 -8.70 18.39
N LEU A 338 6.34 -8.06 18.89
CA LEU A 338 6.00 -8.00 20.32
C LEU A 338 7.20 -7.70 21.22
N ARG A 339 8.08 -6.79 20.78
CA ARG A 339 9.29 -6.35 21.47
C ARG A 339 10.31 -7.48 21.74
N GLY A 340 10.22 -8.57 20.98
CA GLY A 340 10.99 -9.79 21.20
C GLY A 340 10.56 -10.60 22.43
N GLY A 341 9.44 -10.26 23.07
CA GLY A 341 8.93 -10.97 24.25
C GLY A 341 8.19 -12.27 23.94
N ALA A 342 7.70 -12.41 22.70
CA ALA A 342 7.06 -13.61 22.17
C ALA A 342 7.07 -13.57 20.64
N SER A 343 6.90 -14.73 20.00
CA SER A 343 6.51 -14.83 18.59
C SER A 343 4.99 -14.99 18.45
N ASN A 344 4.50 -15.20 17.24
CA ASN A 344 3.08 -15.37 16.98
C ASN A 344 2.48 -16.62 17.67
N THR A 345 1.24 -16.52 18.11
CA THR A 345 0.50 -17.64 18.72
C THR A 345 -0.76 -18.02 17.93
N LEU A 346 -1.10 -17.25 16.90
CA LEU A 346 -2.35 -17.39 16.16
C LEU A 346 -2.12 -18.20 14.88
N VAL A 347 -3.10 -19.02 14.53
CA VAL A 347 -3.11 -19.82 13.28
C VAL A 347 -4.50 -19.70 12.68
N ASP A 348 -4.59 -19.62 11.35
CA ASP A 348 -5.87 -19.64 10.64
C ASP A 348 -6.79 -20.77 11.16
N ALA A 349 -8.04 -20.42 11.45
CA ALA A 349 -8.98 -21.33 12.10
C ALA A 349 -9.39 -22.51 11.22
N GLY A 350 -9.23 -22.40 9.90
CA GLY A 350 -9.49 -23.48 8.95
C GLY A 350 -8.35 -24.51 8.87
N TYR A 351 -7.19 -24.22 9.42
CA TYR A 351 -6.04 -25.12 9.39
C TYR A 351 -6.14 -26.23 10.46
N GLN A 352 -6.09 -27.50 10.03
CA GLN A 352 -6.24 -28.67 10.89
C GLN A 352 -4.98 -29.55 11.02
N GLY A 353 -3.88 -29.17 10.37
CA GLY A 353 -2.65 -29.97 10.33
C GLY A 353 -1.65 -29.67 11.46
N ALA A 354 -0.45 -30.20 11.31
CA ALA A 354 0.65 -30.02 12.25
C ALA A 354 1.24 -28.60 12.20
N ARG A 355 1.71 -28.14 13.36
CA ARG A 355 2.41 -26.87 13.54
C ARG A 355 3.77 -27.19 14.12
N TYR A 356 4.80 -26.44 13.72
CA TYR A 356 6.11 -26.60 14.31
C TYR A 356 6.84 -25.26 14.37
N GLU A 357 7.65 -25.09 15.40
CA GLU A 357 8.44 -23.90 15.66
C GLU A 357 9.90 -24.28 15.90
N LEU A 358 10.84 -23.49 15.36
CA LEU A 358 12.26 -23.52 15.73
C LEU A 358 12.68 -22.18 16.31
N VAL A 359 13.46 -22.24 17.38
CA VAL A 359 14.17 -21.09 17.96
C VAL A 359 15.61 -21.15 17.49
N VAL A 360 16.13 -20.07 16.91
CA VAL A 360 17.47 -20.02 16.30
C VAL A 360 18.26 -18.84 16.88
N ASP A 361 19.50 -19.08 17.28
CA ASP A 361 20.38 -18.07 17.85
C ASP A 361 21.04 -17.15 16.79
N ALA A 362 21.78 -16.15 17.26
CA ALA A 362 22.48 -15.20 16.40
C ALA A 362 23.57 -15.82 15.50
N ASN A 363 24.03 -17.05 15.79
CA ASN A 363 25.01 -17.76 14.98
C ASN A 363 24.35 -18.66 13.92
N GLY A 364 23.01 -18.62 13.82
CA GLY A 364 22.25 -19.51 12.96
C GLY A 364 22.25 -20.94 13.46
N ALA A 365 22.34 -21.17 14.77
CA ALA A 365 22.22 -22.51 15.36
C ALA A 365 20.84 -22.68 16.01
N VAL A 366 20.18 -23.81 15.72
CA VAL A 366 18.92 -24.18 16.37
C VAL A 366 19.16 -24.37 17.86
N VAL A 367 18.37 -23.68 18.68
CA VAL A 367 18.37 -23.77 20.15
C VAL A 367 17.38 -24.84 20.60
N SER A 368 16.17 -24.83 20.04
CA SER A 368 15.10 -25.76 20.37
C SER A 368 14.06 -25.82 19.25
N GLY A 369 13.29 -26.91 19.22
CA GLY A 369 12.12 -27.06 18.36
C GLY A 369 10.94 -27.70 19.09
N HIS A 370 9.71 -27.24 18.80
CA HIS A 370 8.50 -27.74 19.44
C HIS A 370 7.24 -27.52 18.60
N ALA A 371 6.17 -28.27 18.91
CA ALA A 371 4.90 -28.20 18.19
C ALA A 371 3.98 -27.04 18.64
N THR A 372 4.27 -26.41 19.78
CA THR A 372 3.61 -25.18 20.23
C THR A 372 4.19 -23.96 19.52
N LEU A 373 3.42 -22.88 19.39
CA LEU A 373 3.90 -21.62 18.81
C LEU A 373 3.99 -20.55 19.90
N GLY A 374 4.95 -19.63 19.78
CA GLY A 374 4.99 -18.41 20.58
C GLY A 374 6.25 -18.20 21.42
N ALA A 375 7.31 -19.00 21.25
CA ALA A 375 8.56 -18.75 21.99
C ALA A 375 9.15 -17.38 21.60
N ALA A 376 9.87 -16.76 22.52
CA ALA A 376 10.60 -15.53 22.27
C ALA A 376 11.87 -15.82 21.43
N PRO A 377 12.24 -14.95 20.47
CA PRO A 377 13.53 -15.05 19.81
C PRO A 377 14.68 -14.78 20.80
N PRO A 378 15.82 -15.48 20.69
CA PRO A 378 17.03 -15.14 21.44
C PRO A 378 17.56 -13.76 21.03
N PRO A 379 18.44 -13.11 21.82
CA PRO A 379 19.09 -11.87 21.41
C PRO A 379 19.79 -12.01 20.06
N ASN A 380 19.43 -11.14 19.10
CA ASN A 380 19.88 -11.17 17.71
C ASN A 380 19.59 -12.48 16.95
N GLY A 381 18.75 -13.35 17.51
CA GLY A 381 18.24 -14.56 16.88
C GLY A 381 16.83 -14.35 16.33
N TYR A 382 16.17 -15.45 16.00
CA TYR A 382 14.83 -15.46 15.42
C TYR A 382 14.10 -16.76 15.71
N VAL A 383 12.79 -16.75 15.44
CA VAL A 383 11.89 -17.90 15.53
C VAL A 383 11.31 -18.18 14.16
N LEU A 384 11.27 -19.45 13.75
CA LEU A 384 10.62 -19.90 12.52
C LEU A 384 9.37 -20.68 12.90
N GLN A 385 8.22 -20.33 12.31
CA GLN A 385 6.97 -21.08 12.50
C GLN A 385 6.47 -21.60 11.16
N GLY A 386 6.12 -22.88 11.11
CA GLY A 386 5.69 -23.56 9.90
C GLY A 386 4.36 -24.30 10.07
N LEU A 387 3.59 -24.34 8.99
CA LEU A 387 2.43 -25.23 8.79
C LEU A 387 2.76 -26.27 7.72
N GLY A 388 2.04 -27.39 7.72
CA GLY A 388 2.03 -28.34 6.60
C GLY A 388 3.43 -28.86 6.26
N ALA A 389 3.83 -28.76 4.99
CA ALA A 389 5.16 -29.15 4.53
C ALA A 389 6.29 -28.36 5.24
N SER A 390 6.06 -27.09 5.55
CA SER A 390 7.03 -26.25 6.29
C SER A 390 7.18 -26.71 7.74
N ALA A 391 6.09 -27.13 8.40
CA ALA A 391 6.16 -27.72 9.74
C ALA A 391 7.02 -29.01 9.75
N ALA A 392 6.82 -29.88 8.76
CA ALA A 392 7.61 -31.11 8.61
C ALA A 392 9.09 -30.81 8.33
N TRP A 393 9.38 -29.82 7.48
CA TRP A 393 10.75 -29.37 7.22
C TRP A 393 11.41 -28.85 8.51
N LEU A 394 10.74 -27.98 9.27
CA LEU A 394 11.27 -27.47 10.54
C LEU A 394 11.51 -28.60 11.55
N GLN A 395 10.59 -29.55 11.67
CA GLN A 395 10.73 -30.70 12.56
C GLN A 395 11.96 -31.56 12.22
N ALA A 396 12.29 -31.72 10.94
CA ALA A 396 13.48 -32.43 10.50
C ALA A 396 14.81 -31.73 10.90
N HIS A 397 14.76 -30.45 11.25
CA HIS A 397 15.91 -29.62 11.64
C HIS A 397 15.90 -29.26 13.13
N ALA A 398 15.09 -29.93 13.96
CA ALA A 398 14.88 -29.55 15.35
C ALA A 398 16.03 -29.89 16.31
N THR A 399 17.04 -30.65 15.87
CA THR A 399 18.19 -31.01 16.71
C THR A 399 18.97 -29.74 17.09
N PRO A 400 19.18 -29.45 18.40
CA PRO A 400 19.99 -28.32 18.82
C PRO A 400 21.39 -28.33 18.20
N GLY A 401 21.87 -27.17 17.77
CA GLY A 401 23.13 -27.02 17.04
C GLY A 401 23.02 -27.18 15.51
N THR A 402 21.86 -27.61 14.98
CA THR A 402 21.62 -27.63 13.52
C THR A 402 21.83 -26.22 12.96
N ARG A 403 22.60 -26.11 11.88
CA ARG A 403 22.96 -24.82 11.28
C ARG A 403 21.96 -24.44 10.20
N LEU A 404 21.44 -23.22 10.32
CA LEU A 404 20.51 -22.60 9.40
C LEU A 404 21.05 -21.24 8.99
N ALA A 405 20.93 -20.91 7.71
CA ALA A 405 21.25 -19.61 7.16
C ALA A 405 20.02 -19.01 6.48
N VAL A 406 19.82 -17.70 6.65
CA VAL A 406 18.77 -16.94 5.97
C VAL A 406 19.42 -16.01 4.97
N SER A 407 18.99 -16.09 3.71
CA SER A 407 19.35 -15.11 2.68
C SER A 407 18.12 -14.29 2.30
N GLN A 408 18.32 -12.99 2.10
CA GLN A 408 17.25 -12.04 1.77
C GLN A 408 17.64 -11.25 0.53
N ARG A 409 16.73 -11.20 -0.44
CA ARG A 409 16.86 -10.37 -1.65
C ARG A 409 15.62 -9.51 -1.81
N LEU A 410 15.82 -8.29 -2.28
CA LEU A 410 14.78 -7.33 -2.64
C LEU A 410 15.06 -6.84 -4.06
N SER A 411 14.00 -6.68 -4.85
CA SER A 411 14.10 -6.11 -6.19
C SER A 411 12.87 -5.26 -6.51
N ALA A 412 13.03 -4.32 -7.44
CA ALA A 412 11.94 -3.56 -8.05
C ALA A 412 12.06 -3.65 -9.57
N ASN A 413 10.99 -4.05 -10.26
CA ASN A 413 11.01 -4.34 -11.70
C ASN A 413 12.15 -5.29 -12.12
N GLY A 414 12.52 -6.24 -11.25
CA GLY A 414 13.61 -7.19 -11.47
C GLY A 414 15.03 -6.64 -11.26
N ALA A 415 15.18 -5.35 -10.95
CA ALA A 415 16.46 -4.77 -10.56
C ALA A 415 16.67 -4.92 -9.05
N ASP A 416 17.83 -5.46 -8.65
CA ASP A 416 18.16 -5.67 -7.24
C ASP A 416 18.27 -4.33 -6.48
N LEU A 417 17.66 -4.31 -5.30
CA LEU A 417 17.78 -3.22 -4.33
C LEU A 417 18.55 -3.75 -3.11
N ALA A 418 19.67 -3.11 -2.80
CA ALA A 418 20.49 -3.51 -1.66
C ALA A 418 19.75 -3.25 -0.33
N LEU A 419 19.67 -4.27 0.51
CA LEU A 419 19.28 -4.17 1.92
C LEU A 419 20.43 -3.57 2.73
N ALA A 420 20.70 -2.29 2.50
CA ALA A 420 21.82 -1.54 3.08
C ALA A 420 21.33 -0.44 4.02
N SER A 421 22.14 -0.10 5.02
CA SER A 421 21.87 1.05 5.89
C SER A 421 21.69 2.34 5.08
N GLY A 422 20.77 3.19 5.51
CA GLY A 422 20.30 4.38 4.80
C GLY A 422 19.17 4.12 3.81
N THR A 423 18.80 2.85 3.57
CA THR A 423 17.67 2.48 2.71
C THR A 423 16.45 2.11 3.54
N SER A 424 15.32 2.78 3.28
CA SER A 424 14.02 2.42 3.80
C SER A 424 13.02 2.27 2.66
N LEU A 425 12.02 1.41 2.84
CA LEU A 425 11.01 1.15 1.83
C LEU A 425 9.68 0.83 2.50
N VAL A 426 8.60 1.35 1.91
CA VAL A 426 7.22 0.99 2.25
C VAL A 426 6.46 0.63 0.98
N GLU A 427 5.86 -0.56 0.96
CA GLU A 427 5.01 -1.04 -0.15
C GLU A 427 3.54 -0.66 0.10
N ALA A 428 2.84 -0.25 -0.95
CA ALA A 428 1.42 0.03 -0.90
C ALA A 428 0.78 -0.12 -2.29
N GLY A 429 0.24 0.95 -2.87
CA GLY A 429 -0.35 1.00 -4.19
C GLY A 429 -1.83 1.43 -4.21
N PRO A 430 -2.40 1.61 -5.41
CA PRO A 430 -1.75 1.45 -6.70
C PRO A 430 -0.81 2.61 -7.07
N THR A 431 -0.03 2.44 -8.15
CA THR A 431 0.69 3.52 -8.83
C THR A 431 -0.33 4.49 -9.40
N LEU A 432 -0.19 5.78 -9.11
CA LEU A 432 -1.15 6.82 -9.52
C LEU A 432 -0.72 7.55 -10.81
N SER A 433 0.58 7.70 -11.02
CA SER A 433 1.17 8.41 -12.16
C SER A 433 1.28 7.52 -13.41
N VAL A 434 0.15 7.03 -13.91
CA VAL A 434 0.05 6.17 -15.09
C VAL A 434 -1.13 6.59 -15.97
N SER A 435 -1.02 6.39 -17.29
CA SER A 435 -2.09 6.76 -18.24
C SER A 435 -3.27 5.79 -18.24
N ASN A 436 -3.05 4.53 -17.86
CA ASN A 436 -4.04 3.44 -17.85
C ASN A 436 -4.38 3.00 -16.42
N LEU A 437 -4.74 3.95 -15.55
CA LEU A 437 -4.87 3.78 -14.10
C LEU A 437 -5.63 2.52 -13.66
N ALA A 438 -6.85 2.29 -14.16
CA ALA A 438 -7.65 1.14 -13.75
C ALA A 438 -6.98 -0.20 -14.10
N GLN A 439 -6.35 -0.29 -15.27
CA GLN A 439 -5.66 -1.51 -15.71
C GLN A 439 -4.37 -1.75 -14.95
N SER A 440 -3.58 -0.69 -14.76
CA SER A 440 -2.35 -0.76 -13.96
C SER A 440 -2.66 -1.14 -12.51
N ALA A 441 -3.70 -0.54 -11.91
CA ALA A 441 -4.12 -0.86 -10.56
C ALA A 441 -4.63 -2.30 -10.44
N ALA A 442 -5.36 -2.80 -11.45
CA ALA A 442 -5.82 -4.19 -11.46
C ALA A 442 -4.66 -5.20 -11.52
N GLN A 443 -3.60 -4.91 -12.28
CA GLN A 443 -2.36 -5.71 -12.32
C GLN A 443 -1.60 -5.70 -10.99
N GLU A 444 -1.68 -4.60 -10.25
CA GLU A 444 -1.09 -4.42 -8.92
C GLU A 444 -1.98 -5.00 -7.78
N GLY A 445 -3.12 -5.61 -8.14
CA GLY A 445 -4.01 -6.31 -7.21
C GLY A 445 -5.14 -5.47 -6.62
N PHE A 446 -5.52 -4.39 -7.28
CA PHE A 446 -6.68 -3.56 -6.95
C PHE A 446 -7.71 -3.66 -8.08
N ALA A 447 -8.42 -4.79 -8.14
CA ALA A 447 -9.18 -5.19 -9.31
C ALA A 447 -10.68 -5.48 -9.01
N PRO A 448 -11.56 -5.36 -10.02
CA PRO A 448 -12.97 -5.74 -9.91
C PRO A 448 -13.21 -7.26 -9.88
N THR A 449 -12.16 -8.08 -10.02
CA THR A 449 -12.18 -9.55 -9.90
C THR A 449 -10.96 -10.00 -9.09
N VAL A 450 -11.13 -10.93 -8.15
CA VAL A 450 -10.02 -11.52 -7.38
C VAL A 450 -9.13 -12.32 -8.33
N GLY A 451 -7.81 -12.06 -8.28
CA GLY A 451 -6.86 -12.58 -9.27
C GLY A 451 -6.53 -11.58 -10.39
N GLY A 452 -7.21 -10.44 -10.43
CA GLY A 452 -6.92 -9.37 -11.38
C GLY A 452 -7.18 -9.77 -12.84
N VAL A 453 -6.34 -9.27 -13.73
CA VAL A 453 -6.42 -9.54 -15.18
C VAL A 453 -6.13 -11.00 -15.53
N ASP A 454 -5.48 -11.74 -14.63
CA ASP A 454 -5.03 -13.12 -14.85
C ASP A 454 -5.99 -14.17 -14.22
N ALA A 455 -7.13 -13.73 -13.65
CA ALA A 455 -8.05 -14.60 -12.90
C ALA A 455 -8.75 -15.69 -13.72
N GLY A 456 -8.74 -15.59 -15.05
CA GLY A 456 -9.47 -16.48 -15.96
C GLY A 456 -11.01 -16.42 -15.81
N GLU A 457 -11.73 -17.28 -16.54
CA GLU A 457 -13.21 -17.30 -16.59
C GLU A 457 -13.88 -17.71 -15.26
N GLY A 458 -13.12 -18.19 -14.27
CA GLY A 458 -13.59 -18.59 -12.94
C GLY A 458 -13.25 -17.61 -11.81
N GLY A 459 -12.72 -16.43 -12.13
CA GLY A 459 -12.35 -15.42 -11.13
C GLY A 459 -13.52 -15.02 -10.22
N THR A 460 -13.27 -14.91 -8.92
CA THR A 460 -14.31 -14.47 -7.97
C THR A 460 -14.62 -13.00 -8.19
N ALA A 461 -15.88 -12.67 -8.48
CA ALA A 461 -16.32 -11.29 -8.68
C ALA A 461 -16.03 -10.44 -7.44
N ASN A 462 -15.42 -9.27 -7.65
CA ASN A 462 -14.97 -8.37 -6.58
C ASN A 462 -15.56 -6.95 -6.72
N GLY A 463 -16.64 -6.80 -7.51
CA GLY A 463 -17.24 -5.51 -7.83
C GLY A 463 -17.72 -4.72 -6.61
N ASN A 464 -18.20 -5.39 -5.55
CA ASN A 464 -18.60 -4.72 -4.31
C ASN A 464 -17.40 -4.06 -3.60
N TRP A 465 -16.30 -4.81 -3.43
CA TRP A 465 -15.08 -4.27 -2.85
C TRP A 465 -14.50 -3.16 -3.72
N TYR A 466 -14.38 -3.40 -5.04
CA TYR A 466 -13.80 -2.43 -5.96
C TYR A 466 -14.62 -1.13 -6.04
N ASN A 467 -15.96 -1.24 -6.00
CA ASN A 467 -16.85 -0.09 -5.88
C ASN A 467 -16.57 0.69 -4.59
N GLY A 468 -16.48 0.03 -3.43
CA GLY A 468 -16.23 0.68 -2.15
C GLY A 468 -14.81 1.24 -1.95
N TRP A 469 -13.81 0.63 -2.59
CA TRP A 469 -12.40 0.93 -2.35
C TRP A 469 -11.78 1.81 -3.45
N TYR A 470 -12.08 1.55 -4.73
CA TYR A 470 -11.48 2.27 -5.86
C TYR A 470 -12.36 3.41 -6.37
N VAL A 471 -13.65 3.13 -6.59
CA VAL A 471 -14.61 4.07 -7.21
C VAL A 471 -15.20 5.05 -6.20
N ALA A 472 -15.61 4.57 -5.03
CA ALA A 472 -16.14 5.39 -3.96
C ALA A 472 -15.05 6.22 -3.29
N ARG A 473 -15.48 7.30 -2.62
CA ARG A 473 -14.60 8.23 -1.92
C ARG A 473 -14.27 7.73 -0.53
N ASN A 474 -12.99 7.77 -0.19
CA ASN A 474 -12.47 7.43 1.12
C ASN A 474 -11.44 8.48 1.54
N GLY A 475 -11.03 8.47 2.82
CA GLY A 475 -9.79 9.13 3.20
C GLY A 475 -8.62 8.51 2.45
N ARG A 476 -7.62 9.29 2.04
CA ARG A 476 -6.48 8.79 1.25
C ARG A 476 -5.18 9.40 1.74
N THR A 477 -4.13 8.61 1.65
CA THR A 477 -2.76 9.08 1.80
C THR A 477 -1.99 8.68 0.56
N ALA A 478 -1.13 9.55 0.04
CA ALA A 478 -0.35 9.32 -1.16
C ALA A 478 1.01 10.01 -1.04
N VAL A 479 1.99 9.49 -1.78
CA VAL A 479 3.32 10.09 -1.89
C VAL A 479 3.67 10.28 -3.35
N GLY A 480 4.27 11.42 -3.66
CA GLY A 480 4.77 11.72 -5.00
C GLY A 480 6.12 12.43 -4.98
N VAL A 481 6.77 12.42 -6.13
CA VAL A 481 8.04 13.11 -6.36
C VAL A 481 7.87 14.05 -7.55
N ALA A 482 8.13 15.33 -7.31
CA ALA A 482 8.13 16.36 -8.35
C ALA A 482 9.37 16.25 -9.25
N ALA A 483 9.37 16.97 -10.38
CA ALA A 483 10.47 16.93 -11.34
C ALA A 483 11.83 17.35 -10.77
N ASP A 484 11.84 18.23 -9.76
CA ASP A 484 13.04 18.71 -9.07
C ASP A 484 13.48 17.81 -7.89
N GLY A 485 12.76 16.72 -7.63
CA GLY A 485 13.01 15.82 -6.51
C GLY A 485 12.31 16.19 -5.21
N THR A 486 11.49 17.25 -5.18
CA THR A 486 10.65 17.57 -4.02
C THR A 486 9.70 16.41 -3.73
N ILE A 487 9.71 15.95 -2.48
CA ILE A 487 8.84 14.89 -1.97
C ILE A 487 7.52 15.53 -1.53
N LEU A 488 6.40 15.00 -2.01
CA LEU A 488 5.06 15.44 -1.68
C LEU A 488 4.36 14.34 -0.90
N LEU A 489 4.12 14.57 0.39
CA LEU A 489 3.26 13.73 1.21
C LEU A 489 1.86 14.36 1.22
N VAL A 490 0.86 13.61 0.80
CA VAL A 490 -0.51 14.12 0.65
C VAL A 490 -1.45 13.25 1.44
N GLU A 491 -2.27 13.89 2.27
CA GLU A 491 -3.35 13.27 3.02
C GLU A 491 -4.66 14.00 2.68
N ILE A 492 -5.73 13.24 2.49
CA ILE A 492 -7.06 13.73 2.12
C ILE A 492 -8.06 13.12 3.10
N ASP A 493 -8.68 13.97 3.90
CA ASP A 493 -9.73 13.57 4.83
C ASP A 493 -10.92 12.98 4.07
N GLY A 494 -11.63 12.01 4.64
CA GLY A 494 -12.78 11.41 3.96
C GLY A 494 -13.88 10.87 4.86
N ARG A 495 -14.95 10.38 4.21
CA ARG A 495 -16.16 9.79 4.83
C ARG A 495 -16.93 10.71 5.78
N GLN A 496 -16.71 12.01 5.71
CA GLN A 496 -17.34 13.01 6.57
C GLN A 496 -18.10 14.01 5.70
N PRO A 497 -19.35 13.74 5.29
CA PRO A 497 -20.06 14.52 4.26
C PRO A 497 -20.14 16.04 4.48
N ALA A 498 -20.09 16.49 5.73
CA ALA A 498 -20.11 17.92 6.07
C ALA A 498 -18.71 18.57 6.15
N LEU A 499 -17.63 17.78 6.20
CA LEU A 499 -16.26 18.23 6.45
C LEU A 499 -15.31 17.91 5.29
N SER A 500 -15.21 16.64 4.92
CA SER A 500 -14.47 16.19 3.74
C SER A 500 -15.03 14.85 3.24
N VAL A 501 -15.40 14.81 1.97
CA VAL A 501 -15.96 13.61 1.34
C VAL A 501 -14.88 12.58 0.97
N GLY A 502 -13.61 12.99 0.88
CA GLY A 502 -12.50 12.15 0.44
C GLY A 502 -12.39 12.06 -1.08
N THR A 503 -11.63 11.09 -1.56
CA THR A 503 -11.43 10.87 -3.01
C THR A 503 -11.52 9.40 -3.40
N SER A 504 -12.02 9.17 -4.61
CA SER A 504 -11.80 7.94 -5.37
C SER A 504 -10.34 7.83 -5.78
N ILE A 505 -9.89 6.65 -6.21
CA ILE A 505 -8.50 6.47 -6.69
C ILE A 505 -8.19 7.37 -7.91
N PRO A 506 -9.08 7.51 -8.92
CA PRO A 506 -8.87 8.46 -10.01
C PRO A 506 -8.76 9.93 -9.56
N GLU A 507 -9.59 10.37 -8.61
CA GLU A 507 -9.50 11.71 -8.04
C GLU A 507 -8.18 11.91 -7.28
N THR A 508 -7.71 10.91 -6.52
CA THR A 508 -6.39 10.96 -5.86
C THR A 508 -5.27 11.11 -6.89
N ALA A 509 -5.31 10.34 -7.99
CA ALA A 509 -4.33 10.46 -9.07
C ALA A 509 -4.34 11.87 -9.70
N ALA A 510 -5.53 12.43 -9.94
CA ALA A 510 -5.69 13.78 -10.47
C ALA A 510 -5.12 14.85 -9.53
N VAL A 511 -5.33 14.72 -8.21
CA VAL A 511 -4.75 15.63 -7.21
C VAL A 511 -3.22 15.55 -7.21
N MET A 512 -2.64 14.34 -7.22
CA MET A 512 -1.18 14.17 -7.26
C MET A 512 -0.56 14.76 -8.54
N ALA A 513 -1.20 14.51 -9.69
CA ALA A 513 -0.76 15.07 -10.96
C ALA A 513 -0.87 16.61 -10.99
N TRP A 514 -1.98 17.17 -10.48
CA TRP A 514 -2.18 18.61 -10.36
C TRP A 514 -1.13 19.26 -9.45
N LEU A 515 -0.82 18.63 -8.32
CA LEU A 515 0.26 19.06 -7.42
C LEU A 515 1.64 19.01 -8.09
N GLY A 516 1.80 18.46 -9.28
CA GLY A 516 3.07 18.40 -10.00
C GLY A 516 3.94 17.18 -9.64
N ALA A 517 3.36 16.16 -9.00
CA ALA A 517 4.04 14.88 -8.82
C ALA A 517 4.18 14.18 -10.18
N THR A 518 5.42 14.00 -10.63
CA THR A 518 5.73 13.30 -11.89
C THR A 518 5.71 11.79 -11.72
N SER A 519 5.95 11.31 -10.50
CA SER A 519 5.70 9.95 -10.08
C SER A 519 4.91 9.98 -8.77
N ALA A 520 3.92 9.10 -8.63
CA ALA A 520 3.07 9.05 -7.44
C ALA A 520 2.54 7.64 -7.16
N VAL A 521 2.41 7.31 -5.88
CA VAL A 521 1.83 6.06 -5.38
C VAL A 521 0.83 6.35 -4.28
N ASN A 522 -0.29 5.61 -4.28
CA ASN A 522 -1.23 5.61 -3.17
C ASN A 522 -0.64 4.80 -2.00
N LEU A 523 -0.83 5.31 -0.78
CA LEU A 523 -0.52 4.62 0.49
C LEU A 523 -1.80 4.07 1.13
N ASP A 524 -1.74 3.58 2.37
CA ASP A 524 -2.95 3.13 3.04
C ASP A 524 -3.92 4.30 3.31
N GLY A 525 -5.22 3.99 3.29
CA GLY A 525 -6.30 4.97 3.27
C GLY A 525 -7.43 4.69 4.27
N GLY A 526 -8.60 5.25 3.98
CA GLY A 526 -9.79 5.12 4.81
C GLY A 526 -9.56 5.70 6.21
N GLY A 527 -9.82 4.90 7.24
CA GLY A 527 -9.60 5.30 8.64
C GLY A 527 -8.13 5.38 9.04
N SER A 528 -7.22 4.86 8.23
CA SER A 528 -5.77 4.94 8.48
C SER A 528 -5.19 6.32 8.12
N SER A 529 -5.82 7.06 7.22
CA SER A 529 -5.33 8.36 6.75
C SER A 529 -5.33 9.40 7.86
N ASN A 530 -4.16 9.97 8.12
CA ASN A 530 -4.01 11.12 8.98
C ASN A 530 -2.67 11.85 8.73
N MET A 531 -2.63 13.14 9.03
CA MET A 531 -1.42 13.95 9.04
C MET A 531 -1.31 14.75 10.35
N VAL A 532 -0.09 14.84 10.89
CA VAL A 532 0.26 15.61 12.08
C VAL A 532 1.40 16.57 11.74
N ILE A 533 1.28 17.83 12.17
CA ILE A 533 2.30 18.88 12.00
C ILE A 533 2.59 19.50 13.38
N GLY A 534 3.84 19.44 13.85
CA GLY A 534 4.26 20.08 15.11
C GLY A 534 3.43 19.66 16.32
N GLY A 535 3.06 18.38 16.43
CA GLY A 535 2.21 17.84 17.51
C GLY A 535 0.71 18.14 17.36
N LYS A 536 0.29 18.84 16.31
CA LYS A 536 -1.12 19.10 16.01
C LYS A 536 -1.59 18.19 14.90
N THR A 537 -2.64 17.41 15.16
CA THR A 537 -3.37 16.69 14.12
C THR A 537 -4.07 17.68 13.19
N VAL A 538 -3.71 17.62 11.90
CA VAL A 538 -4.30 18.48 10.85
C VAL A 538 -5.27 17.74 9.95
N GLY A 539 -5.15 16.40 9.89
CA GLY A 539 -6.19 15.53 9.34
C GLY A 539 -7.34 15.28 10.33
N HIS A 540 -8.36 14.57 9.86
CA HIS A 540 -9.58 14.23 10.57
C HIS A 540 -9.88 12.74 10.33
N PRO A 541 -9.28 11.84 11.13
CA PRO A 541 -9.45 10.40 10.98
C PRO A 541 -10.92 9.99 10.88
N SER A 542 -11.23 9.12 9.90
CA SER A 542 -12.62 8.84 9.53
C SER A 542 -13.32 7.75 10.35
N ASP A 543 -12.58 7.00 11.17
CA ASP A 543 -13.17 5.97 12.01
C ASP A 543 -13.93 6.62 13.18
N THR A 544 -15.10 6.09 13.51
CA THR A 544 -15.92 6.60 14.62
C THR A 544 -15.25 6.44 15.99
N THR A 545 -14.27 5.55 16.09
CA THR A 545 -13.46 5.32 17.30
C THR A 545 -12.24 6.26 17.40
N GLY A 546 -12.07 7.19 16.46
CA GLY A 546 -10.95 8.13 16.42
C GLY A 546 -9.78 7.66 15.57
N GLU A 547 -8.59 8.16 15.87
CA GLU A 547 -7.37 7.86 15.10
C GLU A 547 -6.99 6.37 15.20
N ARG A 548 -6.72 5.75 14.05
CA ARG A 548 -6.39 4.33 13.96
C ARG A 548 -4.91 4.08 14.23
N GLY A 549 -4.60 3.06 15.04
CA GLY A 549 -3.26 2.49 15.09
C GLY A 549 -2.91 1.76 13.79
N VAL A 550 -1.83 2.15 13.12
CA VAL A 550 -1.41 1.60 11.82
C VAL A 550 -0.15 0.73 11.96
N GLY A 551 0.23 0.03 10.89
CA GLY A 551 1.37 -0.90 10.87
C GLY A 551 2.74 -0.26 10.60
N ASP A 552 2.75 0.98 10.11
CA ASP A 552 3.94 1.82 9.93
C ASP A 552 3.53 3.26 9.57
N THR A 553 4.46 4.19 9.74
CA THR A 553 4.26 5.63 9.50
C THR A 553 5.45 6.26 8.80
N LEU A 554 5.23 7.37 8.12
CA LEU A 554 6.30 8.21 7.56
C LEU A 554 6.47 9.45 8.43
N MET A 555 7.64 9.57 9.05
CA MET A 555 7.95 10.58 10.07
C MET A 555 9.09 11.48 9.58
N LEU A 556 8.84 12.79 9.50
CA LEU A 556 9.86 13.76 9.14
C LEU A 556 10.66 14.14 10.38
N LEU A 557 11.83 13.53 10.55
CA LEU A 557 12.70 13.77 11.70
C LEU A 557 13.45 15.10 11.54
N PRO A 558 13.61 15.89 12.62
CA PRO A 558 14.51 17.05 12.60
C PRO A 558 15.96 16.60 12.36
N SER A 559 16.79 17.53 11.87
CA SER A 559 18.22 17.33 11.63
C SER A 559 19.01 17.00 12.88
#